data_AF-A0A2A3VKL4-F1
#
_entry.id   AF-A0A2A3VKL4-F1
#
_cell.length_a   1.000
_cell.length_b   1.000
_cell.length_c   1.000
_cell.angle_alpha   90.00
_cell.angle_beta   90.00
_cell.angle_gamma   90.00
#
_symmetry.space_group_name_H-M   'P 1'
#
loop_
_entity.id
_entity.type
_entity.pdbx_description
1 polymer ?
#
loop_
_entity_poly.entity_id
_entity_poly.type
_entity_poly.pdbx_seq_one_letter_code
_entity_poly.pdbx_strand_id
1 'polypeptide(L)'
;MLSLILLAATSAAPAVADVPTVCLETTIAANGRTRKTRIIESSGHARDDRGARRYLDVFDFARMPLGVRLGQTGHVIVEVLGPDTWRMDVSGGELHASCAAARAARGEAR
;
A
#
# COMPACT_ATOMS: atom_id res chain seq x y z
N MET A 1 45.61 34.26 10.89
CA MET A 1 44.46 33.80 10.09
C MET A 1 44.09 32.40 10.57
N LEU A 2 42.93 32.26 11.21
CA LEU A 2 42.47 31.00 11.82
C LEU A 2 41.47 30.35 10.86
N SER A 3 41.87 29.27 10.19
CA SER A 3 41.04 28.57 9.23
C SER A 3 40.05 27.65 9.96
N LEU A 4 38.78 28.02 9.98
CA LEU A 4 37.68 27.13 10.36
C LEU A 4 37.46 26.11 9.23
N ILE A 5 37.72 24.83 9.51
CA ILE A 5 37.24 23.74 8.66
C ILE A 5 35.97 23.20 9.34
N LEU A 6 34.80 23.70 8.93
CA LEU A 6 33.52 23.08 9.26
C LEU A 6 33.40 21.79 8.43
N LEU A 7 33.60 20.63 9.06
CA LEU A 7 33.14 19.36 8.51
C LEU A 7 31.61 19.33 8.62
N ALA A 8 30.93 19.58 7.52
CA ALA A 8 29.51 19.23 7.37
C ALA A 8 29.42 17.69 7.35
N ALA A 9 29.06 17.10 8.49
CA ALA A 9 28.66 15.71 8.56
C ALA A 9 27.30 15.57 7.85
N THR A 10 27.33 15.28 6.56
CA THR A 10 26.14 14.81 5.84
C THR A 10 25.78 13.46 6.44
N SER A 11 24.81 13.43 7.35
CA SER A 11 24.10 12.22 7.73
C SER A 11 23.26 11.77 6.55
N ALA A 12 23.90 11.12 5.57
CA ALA A 12 23.18 10.35 4.57
C ALA A 12 22.54 9.17 5.31
N ALA A 13 21.28 9.33 5.70
CA ALA A 13 20.48 8.20 6.14
C ALA A 13 20.53 7.15 5.02
N PRO A 14 20.77 5.86 5.33
CA PRO A 14 20.70 4.83 4.31
C PRO A 14 19.32 4.93 3.65
N ALA A 15 19.29 5.08 2.34
CA ALA A 15 18.06 5.00 1.57
C ALA A 15 17.48 3.61 1.82
N VAL A 16 16.49 3.53 2.70
CA VAL A 16 15.66 2.34 2.83
C VAL A 16 15.08 2.16 1.44
N ALA A 17 15.49 1.12 0.72
CA ALA A 17 14.93 0.84 -0.60
C ALA A 17 13.41 0.78 -0.42
N ASP A 18 12.70 1.67 -1.12
CA ASP A 18 11.25 1.75 -1.02
C ASP A 18 10.67 0.35 -1.30
N VAL A 19 9.92 -0.17 -0.33
CA VAL A 19 9.26 -1.46 -0.48
C VAL A 19 8.32 -1.35 -1.69
N PRO A 20 8.38 -2.27 -2.67
CA PRO A 20 7.50 -2.19 -3.83
C PRO A 20 6.03 -2.23 -3.41
N THR A 21 5.23 -1.33 -3.99
CA THR A 21 3.80 -1.18 -3.66
C THR A 21 2.95 -1.30 -4.92
N VAL A 22 1.74 -1.82 -4.73
CA VAL A 22 0.70 -1.89 -5.76
C VAL A 22 -0.53 -1.19 -5.21
N CYS A 23 -1.04 -0.19 -5.94
CA CYS A 23 -2.33 0.40 -5.61
C CYS A 23 -3.44 -0.32 -6.37
N LEU A 24 -4.43 -0.82 -5.64
CA LEU A 24 -5.58 -1.53 -6.17
C LEU A 24 -6.86 -0.75 -5.84
N GLU A 25 -7.74 -0.61 -6.82
CA GLU A 25 -9.13 -0.22 -6.59
C GLU A 25 -9.99 -1.49 -6.48
N THR A 26 -10.87 -1.57 -5.49
CA THR A 26 -11.77 -2.71 -5.33
C THR A 26 -13.11 -2.29 -4.70
N THR A 27 -14.14 -3.11 -4.93
CA THR A 27 -15.40 -3.05 -4.20
C THR A 27 -15.45 -4.18 -3.18
N ILE A 28 -15.65 -3.87 -1.90
CA ILE A 28 -15.99 -4.87 -0.88
C ILE A 28 -17.50 -5.10 -0.97
N ALA A 29 -17.92 -6.26 -1.47
CA ALA A 29 -19.33 -6.60 -1.58
C ALA A 29 -19.98 -6.81 -0.21
N ALA A 30 -21.31 -6.85 -0.17
CA ALA A 30 -22.09 -7.07 1.06
C ALA A 30 -21.77 -8.41 1.77
N ASN A 31 -21.19 -9.37 1.05
CA ASN A 31 -20.75 -10.66 1.61
C ASN A 31 -19.30 -10.65 2.11
N GLY A 32 -18.65 -9.49 2.18
CA GLY A 32 -17.25 -9.35 2.62
C GLY A 32 -16.20 -9.65 1.55
N ARG A 33 -16.58 -10.18 0.39
CA ARG A 33 -15.63 -10.50 -0.69
C ARG A 33 -15.34 -9.28 -1.55
N THR A 34 -14.10 -9.18 -2.04
CA THR A 34 -13.73 -8.18 -3.04
C THR A 34 -14.30 -8.54 -4.41
N ARG A 35 -14.63 -7.51 -5.19
CA ARG A 35 -15.07 -7.62 -6.59
C ARG A 35 -14.56 -6.42 -7.38
N LYS A 36 -14.54 -6.56 -8.71
CA LYS A 36 -14.12 -5.51 -9.64
C LYS A 36 -12.71 -4.95 -9.32
N THR A 37 -11.83 -5.80 -8.79
CA THR A 37 -10.47 -5.42 -8.42
C THR A 37 -9.65 -5.02 -9.66
N ARG A 38 -9.09 -3.81 -9.65
CA ARG A 38 -8.25 -3.25 -10.71
C ARG A 38 -6.92 -2.76 -10.13
N ILE A 39 -5.83 -2.96 -10.86
CA ILE A 39 -4.53 -2.34 -10.55
C ILE A 39 -4.57 -0.94 -11.14
N ILE A 40 -4.43 0.07 -10.29
CA ILE A 40 -4.40 1.49 -10.70
C ILE A 40 -2.96 1.97 -10.85
N GLU A 41 -2.08 1.53 -9.95
CA GLU A 41 -0.65 1.82 -10.03
C GLU A 41 0.14 0.54 -9.77
N SER A 42 1.03 0.23 -10.71
CA SER A 42 1.87 -0.97 -10.72
C SER A 42 3.12 -0.78 -9.86
N SER A 43 3.63 -1.89 -9.32
CA SER A 43 4.96 -1.98 -8.72
C SER A 43 6.11 -1.91 -9.75
N GLY A 44 5.80 -2.03 -11.05
CA GLY A 44 6.77 -2.24 -12.12
C GLY A 44 7.04 -3.73 -12.41
N HIS A 45 6.50 -4.66 -11.62
CA HIS A 45 6.72 -6.09 -11.76
C HIS A 45 5.41 -6.87 -11.88
N ALA A 46 5.17 -7.47 -13.06
CA ALA A 46 3.91 -8.15 -13.35
C ALA A 46 3.61 -9.36 -12.43
N ARG A 47 4.65 -10.02 -11.89
CA ARG A 47 4.48 -11.10 -10.89
C ARG A 47 3.86 -10.53 -9.62
N ASP A 48 4.43 -9.45 -9.12
CA ASP A 48 4.08 -8.85 -7.85
C ASP A 48 2.69 -8.21 -7.92
N ASP A 49 2.37 -7.54 -9.03
CA ASP A 49 1.05 -6.99 -9.30
C ASP A 49 -0.06 -8.07 -9.28
N ARG A 50 0.20 -9.22 -9.92
CA ARG A 50 -0.74 -10.36 -9.89
C ARG A 50 -0.85 -10.96 -8.50
N GLY A 51 0.27 -11.06 -7.79
CA GLY A 51 0.33 -11.55 -6.41
C GLY A 51 -0.48 -10.68 -5.46
N ALA A 52 -0.26 -9.36 -5.51
CA ALA A 52 -0.98 -8.37 -4.71
C ALA A 52 -2.50 -8.41 -4.96
N ARG A 53 -2.93 -8.51 -6.22
CA ARG A 53 -4.34 -8.69 -6.55
C ARG A 53 -4.89 -9.99 -5.96
N ARG A 54 -4.20 -11.12 -6.13
CA ARG A 54 -4.65 -12.41 -5.61
C ARG A 54 -4.71 -12.43 -4.09
N TYR A 55 -3.74 -11.79 -3.43
CA TYR A 55 -3.70 -11.59 -1.99
C TYR A 55 -4.95 -10.82 -1.52
N LEU A 56 -5.32 -9.73 -2.20
CA LEU A 56 -6.54 -9.00 -1.88
C LEU A 56 -7.81 -9.86 -2.11
N ASP A 57 -7.83 -10.63 -3.20
CA ASP A 57 -9.00 -11.44 -3.60
C ASP A 57 -9.30 -12.62 -2.66
N VAL A 58 -8.36 -13.07 -1.83
CA VAL A 58 -8.61 -14.16 -0.87
C VAL A 58 -9.31 -13.70 0.41
N PHE A 59 -9.26 -12.40 0.72
CA PHE A 59 -9.84 -11.87 1.95
C PHE A 59 -11.38 -11.94 1.96
N ASP A 60 -11.91 -12.27 3.14
CA ASP A 60 -13.30 -12.11 3.50
C ASP A 60 -13.43 -11.08 4.63
N PHE A 61 -13.69 -9.85 4.24
CA PHE A 61 -13.81 -8.71 5.15
C PHE A 61 -15.06 -8.76 6.04
N ALA A 62 -16.02 -9.65 5.78
CA ALA A 62 -17.13 -9.87 6.72
C ALA A 62 -16.69 -10.74 7.91
N ARG A 63 -15.61 -11.51 7.77
CA ARG A 63 -15.06 -12.40 8.82
C ARG A 63 -13.85 -11.84 9.53
N MET A 64 -13.25 -10.78 8.98
CA MET A 64 -12.12 -10.11 9.61
C MET A 64 -12.53 -8.67 9.93
N PRO A 65 -12.55 -8.27 11.21
CA PRO A 65 -12.96 -6.94 11.62
C PRO A 65 -11.84 -5.92 11.35
N LEU A 66 -11.41 -5.81 10.10
CA LEU A 66 -10.37 -4.90 9.64
C LEU A 66 -10.89 -3.47 9.45
N GLY A 67 -11.96 -3.11 10.15
CA GLY A 67 -12.62 -1.81 10.11
C GLY A 67 -13.38 -1.49 8.82
N VAL A 68 -13.12 -2.18 7.70
CA VAL A 68 -13.72 -1.84 6.40
C VAL A 68 -15.24 -2.02 6.36
N ARG A 69 -15.93 -0.98 5.92
CA ARG A 69 -17.37 -1.01 5.61
C ARG A 69 -17.70 -1.92 4.43
N LEU A 70 -18.73 -2.75 4.58
CA LEU A 70 -19.27 -3.56 3.48
C LEU A 70 -20.02 -2.68 2.48
N GLY A 71 -19.93 -3.02 1.20
CA GLY A 71 -20.55 -2.27 0.09
C GLY A 71 -19.72 -1.09 -0.42
N GLN A 72 -18.57 -0.79 0.19
CA GLN A 72 -17.74 0.34 -0.23
C GLN A 72 -16.87 0.00 -1.46
N THR A 73 -16.52 1.03 -2.22
CA THR A 73 -15.51 0.97 -3.27
C THR A 73 -14.44 2.00 -2.97
N GLY A 74 -13.18 1.63 -3.18
CA GLY A 74 -12.06 2.55 -2.98
C GLY A 74 -10.72 1.87 -3.25
N HIS A 75 -9.67 2.48 -2.74
CA HIS A 75 -8.29 2.13 -3.02
C HIS A 75 -7.57 1.58 -1.79
N VAL A 76 -6.71 0.61 -2.01
CA VAL A 76 -5.83 0.01 -1.00
C VAL A 76 -4.43 -0.14 -1.57
N ILE A 77 -3.41 0.07 -0.73
CA ILE A 77 -2.03 -0.24 -1.08
C ILE A 77 -1.66 -1.59 -0.51
N VAL A 78 -1.09 -2.44 -1.37
CA VAL A 78 -0.49 -3.70 -1.00
C VAL A 78 1.03 -3.57 -1.18
N GLU A 79 1.77 -3.84 -0.12
CA GLU A 79 3.23 -3.95 -0.11
C GLU A 79 3.66 -5.36 -0.48
N VAL A 80 4.78 -5.46 -1.20
CA VAL A 80 5.42 -6.72 -1.59
C VAL A 80 6.64 -6.91 -0.70
N LEU A 81 6.51 -7.79 0.29
CA LEU A 81 7.57 -8.05 1.28
C LEU A 81 8.55 -9.15 0.82
N GLY A 82 8.16 -9.93 -0.19
CA GLY A 82 8.96 -11.01 -0.75
C GLY A 82 8.21 -11.75 -1.88
N PRO A 83 8.81 -12.81 -2.46
CA PRO A 83 8.28 -13.50 -3.64
C PRO A 83 6.84 -14.01 -3.51
N ASP A 84 6.42 -14.31 -2.27
CA ASP A 84 5.10 -14.83 -1.93
C ASP A 84 4.55 -14.21 -0.62
N THR A 85 4.97 -12.98 -0.29
CA THR A 85 4.59 -12.31 0.95
C THR A 85 4.14 -10.89 0.68
N TRP A 86 2.94 -10.56 1.16
CA TRP A 86 2.32 -9.26 0.98
C TRP A 86 1.75 -8.72 2.28
N ARG A 87 1.64 -7.41 2.37
CA ARG A 87 0.99 -6.71 3.49
C ARG A 87 0.03 -5.67 2.94
N MET A 88 -1.11 -5.50 3.59
CA MET A 88 -1.99 -4.36 3.35
C MET A 88 -2.38 -3.76 4.70
N ASP A 89 -2.47 -2.44 4.76
CA ASP A 89 -3.02 -1.74 5.92
C ASP A 89 -4.41 -1.21 5.57
N VAL A 90 -5.39 -1.61 6.37
CA VAL A 90 -6.79 -1.16 6.29
C VAL A 90 -7.30 -0.73 7.66
N SER A 91 -6.39 -0.51 8.63
CA SER A 91 -6.70 -0.26 10.05
C SER A 91 -7.55 0.99 10.29
N GLY A 92 -7.57 1.93 9.33
CA GLY A 92 -8.44 3.12 9.36
C GLY A 92 -9.91 2.85 9.03
N GLY A 93 -10.26 1.62 8.65
CA GLY A 93 -11.63 1.15 8.47
C GLY A 93 -12.35 1.63 7.21
N GLU A 94 -11.66 2.31 6.29
CA GLU A 94 -12.21 2.66 4.99
C GLU A 94 -11.17 2.42 3.90
N LEU A 95 -11.65 2.01 2.72
CA LEU A 95 -10.83 2.09 1.52
C LEU A 95 -10.63 3.57 1.17
N HIS A 96 -9.45 3.92 0.68
CA HIS A 96 -9.12 5.31 0.40
C HIS A 96 -9.80 5.81 -0.88
N ALA A 97 -10.11 7.11 -0.94
CA ALA A 97 -10.74 7.72 -2.11
C ALA A 97 -9.89 7.66 -3.38
N SER A 98 -8.56 7.59 -3.24
CA SER A 98 -7.60 7.50 -4.35
C SER A 98 -6.30 6.85 -3.90
N CYS A 99 -5.46 6.44 -4.84
CA CYS A 99 -4.10 5.98 -4.53
C CYS A 99 -3.24 7.07 -3.86
N ALA A 100 -3.44 8.34 -4.23
CA ALA A 100 -2.75 9.46 -3.58
C ALA A 100 -3.15 9.58 -2.10
N ALA A 101 -4.45 9.45 -1.79
CA ALA A 101 -4.93 9.44 -0.41
C ALA A 101 -4.40 8.23 0.37
N ALA A 102 -4.33 7.06 -0.26
CA ALA A 102 -3.77 5.86 0.35
C ALA A 102 -2.28 6.01 0.69
N ARG A 103 -1.49 6.66 -0.18
CA ARG A 103 -0.07 6.96 0.10
C ARG A 103 0.09 7.99 1.20
N ALA A 104 -0.69 9.08 1.13
CA ALA A 104 -0.66 10.13 2.15
C ALA A 104 -0.95 9.57 3.54
N ALA A 105 -1.91 8.64 3.66
CA ALA A 105 -2.22 7.94 4.90
C ALA A 105 -1.05 7.08 5.43
N ARG A 106 -0.15 6.63 4.56
CA ARG A 106 1.08 5.88 4.90
C ARG A 106 2.28 6.77 5.19
N GLY A 107 2.14 8.10 5.08
CA GLY A 107 3.25 9.04 5.23
C GLY A 107 4.18 9.13 4.01
N GLU A 108 3.77 8.53 2.87
CA GLU A 108 4.50 8.60 1.60
C GLU A 108 4.01 9.84 0.82
N ALA A 109 4.58 11.01 1.11
CA ALA A 109 4.39 12.19 0.26
C ALA A 109 5.28 12.04 -1.00
N ARG A 110 4.66 12.00 -2.18
CA ARG A 110 5.39 12.01 -3.46
C ARG A 110 6.01 13.37 -3.75
#